data_AF-A0A3E0KIU0-F1
#
_entry.id   AF-A0A3E0KIU0-F1
#
_cell.length_a   1.000
_cell.length_b   1.000
_cell.length_c   1.000
_cell.angle_alpha   90.00
_cell.angle_beta   90.00
_cell.angle_gamma   90.00
#
_symmetry.space_group_name_H-M   'P 1'
#
loop_
_entity.id
_entity.type
_entity.pdbx_description
1 polymer ?
#
loop_
_entity_poly.entity_id
_entity_poly.type
_entity_poly.pdbx_seq_one_letter_code
_entity_poly.pdbx_strand_id
1 'polypeptide(L)'
;MTSCTATASPGRAAFWTWRPSSASSPAAARGTPTATSAWARGGRTQSSSCRKTRKWPRSWRTKRAKPPGCRPSSGAPAKKRWWPPIPEPDLAKAQARALRLLAARDRSRRELEDRLRRAGFSDPVIEETVNWCRRLGYVDDERFARSWVEYRLLHSPSGRRRLEAELRQKGVDAPVVERVLADMLPPELEERLCREEAARRARRLAGQPDDVRRRRLAAFLARRGFSPETVYAALAQVDTPPDTD
;
A
#
# COMPACT_ATOMS: atom_id res chain seq x y z
N MET A 1 -24.76 53.91 -26.85
CA MET A 1 -24.97 53.70 -25.40
C MET A 1 -26.03 52.63 -25.22
N THR A 2 -25.61 51.38 -25.07
CA THR A 2 -26.48 50.26 -24.67
C THR A 2 -25.57 49.20 -24.06
N SER A 3 -25.50 49.22 -22.72
CA SER A 3 -24.71 48.33 -21.88
C SER A 3 -25.51 47.05 -21.61
N CYS A 4 -25.01 45.91 -22.12
CA CYS A 4 -25.47 44.58 -21.74
C CYS A 4 -24.78 44.16 -20.43
N THR A 5 -25.54 44.10 -19.34
CA THR A 5 -25.10 43.50 -18.07
C THR A 5 -25.38 41.99 -18.10
N ALA A 6 -24.31 41.19 -18.09
CA ALA A 6 -24.37 39.74 -17.94
C ALA A 6 -24.41 39.36 -16.45
N THR A 7 -25.54 38.80 -16.01
CA THR A 7 -25.72 38.26 -14.66
C THR A 7 -25.13 36.84 -14.61
N ALA A 8 -24.02 36.66 -13.90
CA ALA A 8 -23.41 35.35 -13.68
C ALA A 8 -23.99 34.69 -12.41
N SER A 9 -24.56 33.49 -12.59
CA SER A 9 -25.04 32.60 -11.54
C SER A 9 -23.89 32.08 -10.66
N PRO A 10 -24.03 32.05 -9.32
CA PRO A 10 -23.06 31.37 -8.46
C PRO A 10 -23.24 29.85 -8.52
N GLY A 11 -22.14 29.16 -8.85
CA GLY A 11 -22.02 27.71 -8.81
C GLY A 11 -22.18 27.15 -7.40
N ARG A 12 -22.91 26.04 -7.31
CA ARG A 12 -23.29 25.31 -6.11
C ARG A 12 -22.06 24.88 -5.29
N ALA A 13 -21.99 25.34 -4.05
CA ALA A 13 -21.08 24.82 -3.04
C ALA A 13 -21.49 23.39 -2.63
N ALA A 14 -20.58 22.43 -2.76
CA ALA A 14 -20.75 21.09 -2.24
C ALA A 14 -20.62 21.13 -0.70
N PHE A 15 -21.77 21.19 -0.04
CA PHE A 15 -21.93 21.05 1.41
C PHE A 15 -21.58 19.60 1.81
N TRP A 16 -20.39 19.39 2.36
CA TRP A 16 -20.02 18.11 2.97
C TRP A 16 -20.55 18.07 4.41
N THR A 17 -21.78 17.59 4.59
CA THR A 17 -22.33 17.34 5.92
C THR A 17 -21.70 16.09 6.52
N TRP A 18 -20.88 16.31 7.54
CA TRP A 18 -20.32 15.32 8.44
C TRP A 18 -21.44 14.54 9.16
N ARG A 19 -21.47 13.19 9.02
CA ARG A 19 -22.37 12.31 9.77
C ARG A 19 -21.56 11.34 10.63
N PRO A 20 -21.68 11.39 11.97
CA PRO A 20 -21.00 10.46 12.87
C PRO A 20 -21.78 9.13 12.95
N SER A 21 -21.10 8.00 12.78
CA SER A 21 -21.67 6.68 13.09
C SER A 21 -21.58 6.43 14.59
N SER A 22 -22.71 6.50 15.27
CA SER A 22 -22.90 6.05 16.65
C SER A 22 -23.89 4.89 16.71
N ALA A 23 -23.49 3.74 17.27
CA ALA A 23 -24.27 2.90 18.21
C ALA A 23 -23.66 1.49 18.38
N SER A 24 -22.92 1.36 19.49
CA SER A 24 -22.76 0.30 20.50
C SER A 24 -23.59 -1.01 20.48
N SER A 25 -22.87 -2.14 20.67
CA SER A 25 -23.03 -3.29 21.63
C SER A 25 -24.30 -4.19 21.63
N PRO A 26 -24.34 -5.41 22.24
CA PRO A 26 -23.44 -6.03 23.25
C PRO A 26 -23.11 -7.55 23.10
N ALA A 27 -22.38 -8.08 24.09
CA ALA A 27 -21.95 -9.47 24.31
C ALA A 27 -22.96 -10.35 25.08
N ALA A 28 -22.91 -11.68 24.85
CA ALA A 28 -23.33 -12.82 25.70
C ALA A 28 -23.51 -14.07 24.78
N ALA A 29 -23.35 -15.35 25.12
CA ALA A 29 -22.91 -16.11 26.28
C ALA A 29 -22.65 -17.58 25.83
N ARG A 30 -22.06 -18.37 26.72
CA ARG A 30 -21.63 -19.78 26.60
C ARG A 30 -22.78 -20.78 26.35
N GLY A 31 -22.45 -21.93 25.75
CA GLY A 31 -23.27 -23.15 25.80
C GLY A 31 -22.67 -24.33 25.02
N THR A 32 -22.02 -25.25 25.73
CA THR A 32 -21.71 -26.62 25.25
C THR A 32 -22.97 -27.47 25.17
N PRO A 33 -22.99 -28.51 24.31
CA PRO A 33 -23.59 -29.76 24.76
C PRO A 33 -22.70 -30.98 24.48
N THR A 34 -22.49 -31.73 25.54
CA THR A 34 -22.03 -33.12 25.59
C THR A 34 -23.23 -34.05 25.39
N ALA A 35 -23.02 -35.19 24.73
CA ALA A 35 -23.54 -36.54 25.08
C ALA A 35 -24.01 -37.40 23.88
N THR A 36 -23.13 -38.35 23.53
CA THR A 36 -23.39 -39.81 23.36
C THR A 36 -24.63 -40.35 22.65
N SER A 37 -24.36 -41.13 21.60
CA SER A 37 -24.76 -42.55 21.43
C SER A 37 -23.88 -43.17 20.32
N ALA A 38 -23.01 -44.18 20.57
CA ALA A 38 -23.28 -45.63 20.49
C ALA A 38 -24.38 -45.96 19.47
N TRP A 39 -24.19 -46.75 18.40
CA TRP A 39 -24.25 -48.22 18.28
C TRP A 39 -23.50 -48.58 16.95
N ALA A 40 -22.42 -49.37 16.97
CA ALA A 40 -22.38 -50.84 16.84
C ALA A 40 -22.67 -51.44 15.44
N ARG A 41 -21.58 -51.92 14.81
CA ARG A 41 -21.39 -53.16 14.01
C ARG A 41 -22.12 -53.42 12.68
N GLY A 42 -21.29 -53.77 11.69
CA GLY A 42 -21.60 -54.55 10.47
C GLY A 42 -20.82 -53.99 9.28
N GLY A 43 -19.67 -54.50 8.84
CA GLY A 43 -19.44 -55.89 8.43
C GLY A 43 -19.63 -56.02 6.91
N ARG A 44 -18.56 -55.81 6.12
CA ARG A 44 -18.39 -56.38 4.76
C ARG A 44 -16.98 -56.04 4.23
N THR A 45 -16.06 -56.98 4.37
CA THR A 45 -15.63 -57.99 3.37
C THR A 45 -14.38 -57.53 2.62
N GLN A 46 -13.31 -58.24 2.95
CA GLN A 46 -12.08 -58.37 2.21
C GLN A 46 -12.38 -58.64 0.72
N SER A 47 -11.95 -57.76 -0.19
CA SER A 47 -11.60 -58.22 -1.53
C SER A 47 -10.13 -58.60 -1.53
N SER A 48 -9.91 -59.86 -1.21
CA SER A 48 -8.74 -60.61 -1.61
C SER A 48 -8.63 -60.65 -3.15
N SER A 49 -7.37 -60.74 -3.61
CA SER A 49 -6.92 -60.87 -5.01
C SER A 49 -6.96 -59.56 -5.82
N CYS A 50 -5.83 -58.93 -6.15
CA CYS A 50 -4.80 -59.49 -7.01
C CYS A 50 -3.39 -59.19 -6.50
N ARG A 51 -2.92 -60.03 -5.58
CA ARG A 51 -1.50 -60.33 -5.46
C ARG A 51 -1.18 -61.38 -6.52
N LYS A 52 -0.90 -60.97 -7.76
CA LYS A 52 -0.11 -61.78 -8.69
C LYS A 52 1.18 -61.03 -9.00
N THR A 53 2.14 -61.30 -8.15
CA THR A 53 3.56 -61.10 -8.36
C THR A 53 3.95 -61.64 -9.74
N ARG A 54 4.23 -60.77 -10.71
CA ARG A 54 5.18 -61.11 -11.78
C ARG A 54 6.57 -61.11 -11.15
N LYS A 55 6.90 -62.23 -10.49
CA LYS A 55 8.27 -62.59 -10.14
C LYS A 55 9.01 -62.79 -11.47
N TRP A 56 9.79 -61.79 -11.87
CA TRP A 56 10.79 -62.01 -12.91
C TRP A 56 11.82 -63.01 -12.36
N PRO A 57 12.11 -64.13 -13.04
CA PRO A 57 13.15 -65.04 -12.60
C PRO A 57 14.50 -64.31 -12.56
N ARG A 58 15.22 -64.47 -11.44
CA ARG A 58 16.54 -63.87 -11.14
C ARG A 58 17.69 -64.41 -12.04
N SER A 59 17.40 -65.03 -13.17
CA SER A 59 18.38 -65.58 -14.12
C SER A 59 18.53 -64.79 -15.43
N TRP A 60 17.84 -63.64 -15.59
CA TRP A 60 18.03 -62.76 -16.76
C TRP A 60 19.05 -61.64 -16.50
N ARG A 61 19.75 -61.73 -15.36
CA ARG A 61 20.99 -61.01 -15.10
C ARG A 61 22.14 -61.87 -15.62
N THR A 62 22.38 -61.85 -16.92
CA THR A 62 23.71 -61.91 -17.54
C THR A 62 23.59 -61.92 -19.06
N LYS A 63 24.35 -61.02 -19.69
CA LYS A 63 24.74 -61.03 -21.11
C LYS A 63 23.60 -60.82 -22.14
N ARG A 64 23.09 -59.59 -22.22
CA ARG A 64 22.70 -59.05 -23.54
C ARG A 64 23.98 -58.71 -24.27
N ALA A 65 24.54 -59.69 -24.98
CA ALA A 65 25.63 -59.46 -25.92
C ALA A 65 25.16 -58.42 -26.95
N LYS A 66 25.97 -57.39 -27.16
CA LYS A 66 25.78 -56.35 -28.17
C LYS A 66 25.88 -57.03 -29.55
N PRO A 67 24.90 -56.89 -30.46
CA PRO A 67 25.00 -57.52 -31.79
C PRO A 67 26.27 -57.02 -32.51
N PRO A 68 27.06 -57.90 -33.14
CA PRO A 68 28.25 -57.49 -33.88
C PRO A 68 27.78 -56.77 -35.15
N GLY A 69 28.03 -55.46 -35.23
CA GLY A 69 27.70 -54.68 -36.43
C GLY A 69 27.34 -53.21 -36.19
N CYS A 70 26.97 -52.83 -34.96
CA CYS A 70 26.72 -51.41 -34.67
C CYS A 70 28.05 -50.69 -34.40
N ARG A 71 28.71 -50.19 -35.45
CA ARG A 71 29.72 -49.13 -35.31
C ARG A 71 29.08 -47.99 -34.49
N PRO A 72 29.69 -47.53 -33.38
CA PRO A 72 29.24 -46.29 -32.77
C PRO A 72 29.46 -45.20 -33.82
N SER A 73 28.39 -44.59 -34.32
CA SER A 73 28.52 -43.38 -35.12
C SER A 73 29.25 -42.38 -34.22
N SER A 74 30.50 -42.12 -34.57
CA SER A 74 31.34 -41.05 -34.04
C SER A 74 30.48 -39.81 -33.84
N GLY A 75 30.47 -39.31 -32.59
CA GLY A 75 29.57 -38.27 -32.13
C GLY A 75 29.45 -37.12 -33.12
N ALA A 76 28.25 -36.95 -33.67
CA ALA A 76 27.87 -35.65 -34.19
C ALA A 76 27.94 -34.67 -33.01
N PRO A 77 28.69 -33.55 -33.10
CA PRO A 77 28.64 -32.56 -32.05
C PRO A 77 27.18 -32.15 -31.90
N ALA A 78 26.65 -32.24 -30.68
CA ALA A 78 25.32 -31.78 -30.35
C ALA A 78 25.28 -30.30 -30.73
N LYS A 79 24.80 -30.01 -31.95
CA LYS A 79 24.64 -28.69 -32.52
C LYS A 79 23.81 -27.91 -31.51
N LYS A 80 24.50 -27.09 -30.72
CA LYS A 80 23.95 -26.26 -29.67
C LYS A 80 22.94 -25.39 -30.38
N ARG A 81 21.67 -25.78 -30.30
CA ARG A 81 20.56 -25.10 -30.94
C ARG A 81 20.59 -23.70 -30.36
N TRP A 82 21.11 -22.75 -31.13
CA TRP A 82 21.19 -21.36 -30.72
C TRP A 82 19.75 -20.89 -30.60
N TRP A 83 19.25 -20.88 -29.38
CA TRP A 83 17.97 -20.28 -29.08
C TRP A 83 18.26 -18.80 -28.80
N PRO A 84 17.70 -17.86 -29.59
CA PRO A 84 17.78 -16.45 -29.24
C PRO A 84 17.20 -16.25 -27.83
N PRO A 85 17.74 -15.34 -26.99
CA PRO A 85 17.18 -15.11 -25.66
C PRO A 85 15.68 -14.85 -25.79
N ILE A 86 14.86 -15.63 -25.08
CA ILE A 86 13.41 -15.46 -25.05
C ILE A 86 13.16 -14.00 -24.60
N PRO A 87 12.34 -13.18 -25.29
CA PRO A 87 11.94 -11.88 -24.76
C PRO A 87 11.40 -12.09 -23.34
N GLU A 88 11.99 -11.39 -22.37
CA GLU A 88 12.18 -11.93 -21.03
C GLU A 88 10.84 -12.31 -20.35
N PRO A 89 10.60 -13.58 -19.98
CA PRO A 89 9.42 -13.98 -19.20
C PRO A 89 9.29 -13.20 -17.89
N ASP A 90 10.37 -12.52 -17.49
CA ASP A 90 10.45 -11.69 -16.30
C ASP A 90 9.75 -10.33 -16.49
N LEU A 91 9.67 -9.77 -17.71
CA LEU A 91 8.89 -8.55 -17.98
C LEU A 91 7.39 -8.76 -17.78
N ALA A 92 6.83 -9.84 -18.35
CA ALA A 92 5.42 -10.17 -18.16
C ALA A 92 5.09 -10.44 -16.68
N LYS A 93 5.99 -11.12 -15.94
CA LYS A 93 5.85 -11.33 -14.50
C LYS A 93 5.93 -10.00 -13.72
N ALA A 94 6.84 -9.10 -14.09
CA ALA A 94 6.99 -7.79 -13.47
C ALA A 94 5.73 -6.93 -13.69
N GLN A 95 5.20 -6.88 -14.91
CA GLN A 95 3.94 -6.19 -15.24
C GLN A 95 2.76 -6.76 -14.45
N ALA A 96 2.58 -8.09 -14.44
CA ALA A 96 1.51 -8.72 -13.66
C ALA A 96 1.64 -8.42 -12.16
N ARG A 97 2.87 -8.38 -11.62
CA ARG A 97 3.13 -8.01 -10.24
C ARG A 97 2.83 -6.53 -9.98
N ALA A 98 3.23 -5.65 -10.88
CA ALA A 98 2.96 -4.21 -10.79
C ALA A 98 1.45 -3.92 -10.78
N LEU A 99 0.68 -4.54 -11.68
CA LEU A 99 -0.78 -4.41 -11.70
C LEU A 99 -1.43 -4.89 -10.40
N ARG A 100 -1.00 -6.03 -9.84
CA ARG A 100 -1.49 -6.50 -8.53
C ARG A 100 -1.17 -5.50 -7.41
N LEU A 101 -0.02 -4.86 -7.46
CA LEU A 101 0.40 -3.86 -6.46
C LEU A 101 -0.44 -2.57 -6.56
N LEU A 102 -0.75 -2.13 -7.78
CA LEU A 102 -1.53 -0.93 -8.09
C LEU A 102 -3.02 -1.14 -7.88
N ALA A 103 -3.54 -2.34 -8.12
CA ALA A 103 -4.94 -2.70 -7.85
C ALA A 103 -5.31 -2.60 -6.36
N ALA A 104 -4.34 -2.77 -5.45
CA ALA A 104 -4.58 -2.69 -4.01
C ALA A 104 -4.61 -1.24 -3.50
N ARG A 105 -3.76 -0.36 -4.04
CA ARG A 105 -3.72 1.07 -3.76
C ARG A 105 -2.81 1.79 -4.76
N ASP A 106 -3.04 3.09 -4.92
CA ASP A 106 -2.14 3.98 -5.63
C ASP A 106 -0.74 3.96 -5.00
N ARG A 107 0.29 4.01 -5.86
CA ARG A 107 1.70 4.02 -5.48
C ARG A 107 2.47 5.01 -6.34
N SER A 108 3.46 5.66 -5.75
CA SER A 108 4.42 6.47 -6.50
C SER A 108 5.29 5.58 -7.39
N ARG A 109 5.86 6.19 -8.42
CA ARG A 109 6.87 5.56 -9.28
C ARG A 109 7.97 4.85 -8.47
N ARG A 110 8.61 5.58 -7.54
CA ARG A 110 9.70 5.07 -6.71
C ARG A 110 9.27 3.89 -5.83
N GLU A 111 8.07 3.94 -5.25
CA GLU A 111 7.57 2.83 -4.45
C GLU A 111 7.37 1.56 -5.30
N LEU A 112 6.94 1.72 -6.55
CA LEU A 112 6.79 0.61 -7.48
C LEU A 112 8.15 0.00 -7.85
N GLU A 113 9.13 0.85 -8.18
CA GLU A 113 10.51 0.44 -8.47
C GLU A 113 11.13 -0.34 -7.29
N ASP A 114 11.04 0.19 -6.08
CA ASP A 114 11.56 -0.45 -4.86
C ASP A 114 10.94 -1.82 -4.63
N ARG A 115 9.64 -1.98 -4.88
CA ARG A 115 8.95 -3.26 -4.68
C ARG A 115 9.28 -4.30 -5.74
N LEU A 116 9.46 -3.88 -6.99
CA LEU A 116 9.88 -4.77 -8.05
C LEU A 116 11.35 -5.20 -7.83
N ARG A 117 12.22 -4.29 -7.39
CA ARG A 117 13.60 -4.61 -7.01
C ARG A 117 13.66 -5.63 -5.86
N ARG A 118 12.83 -5.45 -4.82
CA ARG A 118 12.69 -6.43 -3.73
C ARG A 118 12.12 -7.78 -4.17
N ALA A 119 11.39 -7.82 -5.28
CA ALA A 119 10.87 -9.06 -5.86
C ALA A 119 11.91 -9.79 -6.73
N GLY A 120 13.11 -9.21 -6.93
CA GLY A 120 14.22 -9.83 -7.65
C GLY A 120 14.24 -9.54 -9.15
N PHE A 121 13.49 -8.55 -9.64
CA PHE A 121 13.55 -8.13 -11.04
C PHE A 121 14.80 -7.27 -11.29
N SER A 122 15.33 -7.34 -12.51
CA SER A 122 16.47 -6.53 -12.96
C SER A 122 16.04 -5.09 -13.24
N ASP A 123 16.95 -4.13 -13.03
CA ASP A 123 16.72 -2.71 -13.29
C ASP A 123 16.14 -2.38 -14.69
N PRO A 124 16.62 -2.96 -15.80
CA PRO A 124 16.01 -2.71 -17.12
C PRO A 124 14.55 -3.17 -17.21
N VAL A 125 14.22 -4.33 -16.63
CA VAL A 125 12.84 -4.85 -16.61
C VAL A 125 11.94 -3.97 -15.74
N ILE A 126 12.45 -3.47 -14.62
CA ILE A 126 11.73 -2.56 -13.73
C ILE A 126 11.41 -1.25 -14.47
N GLU A 127 12.40 -0.64 -15.10
CA GLU A 127 12.23 0.62 -15.82
C GLU A 127 11.23 0.47 -16.96
N GLU A 128 11.31 -0.61 -17.73
CA GLU A 128 10.37 -0.90 -18.81
C GLU A 128 8.94 -1.10 -18.29
N THR A 129 8.78 -1.85 -17.19
CA THR A 129 7.49 -2.09 -16.54
C THR A 129 6.87 -0.80 -16.03
N VAL A 130 7.65 0.03 -15.34
CA VAL A 130 7.18 1.31 -14.78
C VAL A 130 6.78 2.27 -15.89
N ASN A 131 7.59 2.36 -16.95
CA ASN A 131 7.27 3.18 -18.13
C ASN A 131 5.99 2.68 -18.83
N TRP A 132 5.80 1.36 -18.93
CA TRP A 132 4.58 0.77 -19.46
C TRP A 132 3.36 1.12 -18.61
N CYS A 133 3.44 0.97 -17.28
CA CYS A 133 2.36 1.36 -16.36
C CYS A 133 2.04 2.85 -16.45
N ARG A 134 3.05 3.71 -16.59
CA ARG A 134 2.88 5.16 -16.76
C ARG A 134 2.17 5.50 -18.07
N ARG A 135 2.55 4.87 -19.19
CA ARG A 135 1.88 5.06 -20.50
C ARG A 135 0.40 4.68 -20.47
N LEU A 136 0.05 3.68 -19.68
CA LEU A 136 -1.34 3.25 -19.50
C LEU A 136 -2.11 4.07 -18.45
N GLY A 137 -1.48 5.06 -17.80
CA GLY A 137 -2.12 5.89 -16.78
C GLY A 137 -2.35 5.18 -15.44
N TYR A 138 -1.71 4.03 -15.21
CA TYR A 138 -1.81 3.34 -13.91
C TYR A 138 -0.91 3.95 -12.83
N VAL A 139 0.17 4.63 -13.24
CA VAL A 139 1.07 5.36 -12.34
C VAL A 139 0.88 6.85 -12.61
N ASP A 140 0.37 7.53 -11.60
CA ASP A 140 0.17 8.98 -11.57
C ASP A 140 0.61 9.49 -10.20
N ASP A 141 1.73 10.21 -10.19
CA ASP A 141 2.32 10.73 -8.95
C ASP A 141 1.47 11.86 -8.33
N GLU A 142 0.70 12.60 -9.13
CA GLU A 142 -0.24 13.61 -8.62
C GLU A 142 -1.40 12.94 -7.90
N ARG A 143 -2.01 11.93 -8.53
CA ARG A 143 -3.08 11.13 -7.91
C ARG A 143 -2.59 10.48 -6.61
N PHE A 144 -1.39 9.91 -6.61
CA PHE A 144 -0.78 9.36 -5.40
C PHE A 144 -0.59 10.42 -4.32
N ALA A 145 -0.07 11.60 -4.67
CA ALA A 145 0.17 12.69 -3.72
C ALA A 145 -1.14 13.19 -3.09
N ARG A 146 -2.21 13.35 -3.87
CA ARG A 146 -3.54 13.75 -3.38
C ARG A 146 -4.08 12.74 -2.37
N SER A 147 -4.10 11.46 -2.74
CA SER A 147 -4.54 10.36 -1.85
C SER A 147 -3.70 10.27 -0.57
N TRP A 148 -2.39 10.53 -0.66
CA TRP A 148 -1.50 10.55 0.50
C TRP A 148 -1.82 11.71 1.45
N VAL A 149 -2.00 12.92 0.91
CA VAL A 149 -2.37 14.10 1.72
C VAL A 149 -3.71 13.88 2.38
N GLU A 150 -4.72 13.43 1.64
CA GLU A 150 -6.05 13.11 2.19
C GLU A 150 -5.96 12.12 3.35
N TYR A 151 -5.26 10.99 3.15
CA TYR A 151 -5.04 10.01 4.22
C TYR A 151 -4.40 10.64 5.46
N ARG A 152 -3.39 11.49 5.27
CA ARG A 152 -2.70 12.16 6.38
C ARG A 152 -3.57 13.15 7.11
N LEU A 153 -4.36 13.95 6.41
CA LEU A 153 -5.27 14.91 7.05
C LEU A 153 -6.34 14.20 7.88
N LEU A 154 -6.85 13.06 7.41
CA LEU A 154 -7.88 12.28 8.12
C LEU A 154 -7.36 11.57 9.38
N HIS A 155 -6.18 10.95 9.30
CA HIS A 155 -5.69 10.08 10.39
C HIS A 155 -4.69 10.79 11.31
N SER A 156 -3.99 11.80 10.80
CA SER A 156 -2.86 12.39 11.50
C SER A 156 -2.47 13.75 10.93
N PRO A 157 -3.24 14.81 11.26
CA PRO A 157 -3.00 16.16 10.77
C PRO A 157 -1.53 16.54 10.92
N SER A 158 -0.95 16.98 9.81
CA SER A 158 0.46 17.33 9.69
C SER A 158 0.55 18.62 8.91
N GLY A 159 1.53 19.46 9.25
CA GLY A 159 1.75 20.70 8.53
C GLY A 159 2.40 20.46 7.18
N ARG A 160 2.39 21.53 6.36
CA ARG A 160 2.84 21.51 4.97
C ARG A 160 4.26 20.97 4.81
N ARG A 161 5.19 21.42 5.66
CA ARG A 161 6.62 21.05 5.59
C ARG A 161 6.83 19.54 5.78
N ARG A 162 6.06 18.92 6.67
CA ARG A 162 6.18 17.46 6.91
C ARG A 162 5.59 16.66 5.76
N LEU A 163 4.45 17.08 5.22
CA LEU A 163 3.85 16.42 4.06
C LEU A 163 4.75 16.52 2.83
N GLU A 164 5.36 17.68 2.61
CA GLU A 164 6.34 17.91 1.54
C GLU A 164 7.54 16.97 1.66
N ALA A 165 8.14 16.87 2.85
CA ALA A 165 9.27 15.98 3.11
C ALA A 165 8.91 14.50 2.87
N GLU A 166 7.72 14.08 3.29
CA GLU A 166 7.25 12.71 3.09
C GLU A 166 6.99 12.39 1.62
N LEU A 167 6.35 13.29 0.88
CA LEU A 167 6.09 13.12 -0.55
C LEU A 167 7.40 13.09 -1.36
N ARG A 168 8.37 13.95 -1.02
CA ARG A 168 9.71 13.91 -1.62
C ARG A 168 10.44 12.61 -1.30
N GLN A 169 10.33 12.10 -0.07
CA GLN A 169 10.89 10.80 0.29
C GLN A 169 10.26 9.65 -0.52
N LYS A 170 8.96 9.76 -0.84
CA LYS A 170 8.24 8.84 -1.72
C LYS A 170 8.58 9.00 -3.21
N GLY A 171 9.43 9.97 -3.57
CA GLY A 171 9.89 10.19 -4.93
C GLY A 171 8.88 10.91 -5.83
N VAL A 172 8.00 11.73 -5.24
CA VAL A 172 7.11 12.62 -6.01
C VAL A 172 7.89 13.88 -6.39
N ASP A 173 7.74 14.31 -7.63
CA ASP A 173 8.39 15.52 -8.16
C ASP A 173 7.97 16.79 -7.40
N ALA A 174 8.94 17.66 -7.10
CA ALA A 174 8.71 18.92 -6.39
C ALA A 174 7.55 19.78 -6.94
N PRO A 175 7.40 20.02 -8.26
CA PRO A 175 6.28 20.81 -8.79
C PRO A 175 4.92 20.16 -8.53
N VAL A 176 4.85 18.82 -8.53
CA VAL A 176 3.61 18.09 -8.23
C VAL A 176 3.27 18.24 -6.75
N VAL A 177 4.27 18.12 -5.87
CA VAL A 177 4.11 18.32 -4.43
C VAL A 177 3.59 19.73 -4.13
N GLU A 178 4.19 20.75 -4.73
CA GLU A 178 3.79 22.14 -4.51
C GLU A 178 2.35 22.41 -4.96
N ARG A 179 1.97 21.93 -6.15
CA ARG A 179 0.59 22.05 -6.66
C ARG A 179 -0.41 21.36 -5.74
N VAL A 180 -0.17 20.09 -5.39
CA VAL A 180 -1.09 19.31 -4.57
C VAL A 180 -1.24 19.90 -3.17
N LEU A 181 -0.15 20.37 -2.55
CA LEU A 181 -0.21 20.99 -1.23
C LEU A 181 -0.89 22.36 -1.27
N ALA A 182 -0.72 23.15 -2.34
CA ALA A 182 -1.43 24.41 -2.52
C ALA A 182 -2.96 24.19 -2.64
N ASP A 183 -3.38 23.18 -3.39
CA ASP A 183 -4.80 22.86 -3.58
C ASP A 183 -5.44 22.27 -2.31
N MET A 184 -4.76 21.30 -1.67
CA MET A 184 -5.34 20.46 -0.61
C MET A 184 -5.14 21.01 0.80
N LEU A 185 -4.12 21.85 1.01
CA LEU A 185 -3.75 22.40 2.32
C LEU A 185 -3.52 23.92 2.22
N PRO A 186 -4.59 24.71 2.00
CA PRO A 186 -4.49 26.16 2.03
C PRO A 186 -4.11 26.65 3.44
N PRO A 187 -3.50 27.85 3.56
CA PRO A 187 -3.01 28.37 4.84
C PRO A 187 -4.05 28.35 5.96
N GLU A 188 -5.30 28.71 5.66
CA GLU A 188 -6.39 28.78 6.64
C GLU A 188 -6.75 27.39 7.18
N LEU A 189 -6.66 26.36 6.33
CA LEU A 189 -6.86 24.98 6.75
C LEU A 189 -5.70 24.49 7.62
N GLU A 190 -4.46 24.79 7.23
CA GLU A 190 -3.28 24.45 8.03
C GLU A 190 -3.35 25.06 9.43
N GLU A 191 -3.73 26.33 9.52
CA GLU A 191 -3.92 27.02 10.79
C GLU A 191 -5.01 26.38 11.65
N ARG A 192 -6.17 26.07 11.08
CA ARG A 192 -7.25 25.40 11.80
C ARG A 192 -6.80 24.05 12.36
N LEU A 193 -6.15 23.23 11.54
CA LEU A 193 -5.63 21.92 11.95
C LEU A 193 -4.57 22.06 13.06
N CYS A 194 -3.70 23.07 12.96
CA CYS A 194 -2.71 23.34 13.99
C CYS A 194 -3.38 23.68 15.34
N ARG A 195 -4.42 24.53 15.33
CA ARG A 195 -5.17 24.89 16.54
C ARG A 195 -5.87 23.70 17.18
N GLU A 196 -6.52 22.87 16.39
CA GLU A 196 -7.21 21.66 16.87
C GLU A 196 -6.21 20.68 17.52
N GLU A 197 -5.07 20.47 16.87
CA GLU A 197 -3.98 19.64 17.40
C GLU A 197 -3.37 20.25 18.67
N ALA A 198 -3.20 21.57 18.71
CA ALA A 198 -2.69 22.29 19.85
C ALA A 198 -3.62 22.14 21.06
N ALA A 199 -4.92 22.41 20.89
CA ALA A 199 -5.93 22.26 21.93
C ALA A 199 -6.00 20.81 22.45
N ARG A 200 -5.99 19.82 21.55
CA ARG A 200 -6.00 18.40 21.93
C ARG A 200 -4.76 18.02 22.75
N ARG A 201 -3.58 18.54 22.37
CA ARG A 201 -2.33 18.26 23.08
C ARG A 201 -2.24 19.03 24.40
N ALA A 202 -2.74 20.25 24.46
CA ALA A 202 -2.78 21.09 25.65
C ALA A 202 -3.58 20.44 26.79
N ARG A 203 -4.74 19.84 26.48
CA ARG A 203 -5.53 19.05 27.45
C ARG A 203 -4.73 17.92 28.11
N ARG A 204 -3.80 17.30 27.37
CA ARG A 204 -2.92 16.23 27.90
C ARG A 204 -1.73 16.76 28.69
N LEU A 205 -1.47 18.06 28.64
CA LEU A 205 -0.42 18.75 29.37
C LEU A 205 -1.00 19.63 30.49
N ALA A 206 -2.30 19.52 30.76
CA ALA A 206 -2.96 20.18 31.89
C ALA A 206 -2.26 19.76 33.20
N GLY A 207 -1.86 20.73 34.01
CA GLY A 207 -1.11 20.51 35.25
C GLY A 207 0.41 20.68 35.16
N GLN A 208 0.96 20.95 33.97
CA GLN A 208 2.36 21.40 33.83
C GLN A 208 2.46 22.92 34.00
N PRO A 209 3.60 23.44 34.49
CA PRO A 209 3.89 24.87 34.46
C PRO A 209 3.76 25.45 33.04
N ASP A 210 3.30 26.69 32.92
CA ASP A 210 2.97 27.30 31.62
C ASP A 210 4.17 27.37 30.68
N ASP A 211 5.37 27.65 31.18
CA ASP A 211 6.61 27.67 30.40
C ASP A 211 6.94 26.28 29.83
N VAL A 212 6.82 25.24 30.65
CA VAL A 212 7.03 23.84 30.27
C VAL A 212 5.96 23.39 29.28
N ARG A 213 4.70 23.77 29.52
CA ARG A 213 3.56 23.48 28.65
C ARG A 213 3.77 24.08 27.26
N ARG A 214 4.07 25.37 27.18
CA ARG A 214 4.34 26.09 25.92
C ARG A 214 5.49 25.47 25.15
N ARG A 215 6.64 25.23 25.80
CA ARG A 215 7.82 24.60 25.16
C ARG A 215 7.49 23.22 24.58
N ARG A 216 6.79 22.38 25.34
CA ARG A 216 6.41 21.03 24.90
C ARG A 216 5.39 21.05 23.76
N LEU A 217 4.45 22.01 23.80
CA LEU A 217 3.43 22.18 22.76
C LEU A 217 4.06 22.67 21.45
N ALA A 218 4.92 23.70 21.52
CA ALA A 218 5.68 24.20 20.38
C ALA A 218 6.53 23.10 19.75
N ALA A 219 7.30 22.35 20.55
CA ALA A 219 8.12 21.24 20.05
C ALA A 219 7.29 20.09 19.46
N PHE A 220 6.07 19.86 19.96
CA PHE A 220 5.16 18.88 19.38
C PHE A 220 4.67 19.32 17.99
N LEU A 221 4.18 20.55 17.87
CA LEU A 221 3.66 21.08 16.60
C LEU A 221 4.77 21.25 15.55
N ALA A 222 5.97 21.68 15.95
CA ALA A 222 7.13 21.76 15.08
C ALA A 222 7.52 20.39 14.49
N ARG A 223 7.53 19.33 15.30
CA ARG A 223 7.75 17.94 14.81
C ARG A 223 6.63 17.45 13.90
N ARG A 224 5.44 18.05 13.99
CA ARG A 224 4.33 17.79 13.07
C ARG A 224 4.47 18.51 11.73
N GLY A 225 5.39 19.46 11.63
CA GLY A 225 5.74 20.17 10.39
C GLY A 225 4.90 21.40 10.10
N PHE A 226 4.20 21.95 11.11
CA PHE A 226 3.53 23.24 10.98
C PHE A 226 4.56 24.37 10.86
N SER A 227 4.19 25.44 10.15
CA SER A 227 5.03 26.64 10.04
C SER A 227 5.21 27.29 11.42
N PRO A 228 6.37 27.91 11.71
CA PRO A 228 6.58 28.64 12.96
C PRO A 228 5.49 29.68 13.23
N GLU A 229 5.09 30.42 12.20
CA GLU A 229 4.07 31.46 12.28
C GLU A 229 2.73 30.88 12.78
N THR A 230 2.28 29.79 12.17
CA THR A 230 1.06 29.10 12.57
C THR A 230 1.15 28.51 13.98
N VAL A 231 2.33 28.01 14.37
CA VAL A 231 2.56 27.51 15.73
C VAL A 231 2.43 28.62 16.77
N TYR A 232 3.06 29.77 16.55
CA TYR A 232 2.96 30.90 17.48
C TYR A 232 1.53 31.42 17.60
N ALA A 233 0.81 31.52 16.48
CA ALA A 233 -0.61 31.89 16.49
C ALA A 233 -1.47 30.90 17.27
N ALA A 234 -1.25 29.59 17.12
CA ALA A 234 -1.97 28.57 17.85
C ALA A 234 -1.67 28.60 19.37
N LEU A 235 -0.42 28.87 19.77
CA LEU A 235 -0.05 28.99 21.18
C LEU A 235 -0.74 30.17 21.85
N ALA A 236 -0.76 31.34 21.20
CA ALA A 236 -1.40 32.54 21.75
C ALA A 236 -2.88 32.30 22.11
N GLN A 237 -3.61 31.56 21.27
CA GLN A 237 -5.02 31.25 21.50
C GLN A 237 -5.25 30.22 22.61
N VAL A 238 -4.33 29.26 22.81
CA VAL A 238 -4.44 28.26 23.89
C VAL A 238 -4.22 28.89 25.26
N ASP A 239 -3.41 29.96 25.32
CA ASP A 239 -3.09 30.65 26.56
C ASP A 239 -4.09 31.75 26.93
N THR A 240 -4.98 32.12 26.02
CA THR A 240 -6.09 33.03 26.34
C THR A 240 -7.13 32.22 27.09
N PRO A 241 -7.38 32.47 28.39
CA PRO A 241 -8.52 31.85 29.06
C PRO A 241 -9.79 32.24 28.29
N PRO A 242 -10.78 31.33 28.12
CA PRO A 242 -12.05 31.75 27.55
C PRO A 242 -12.56 32.90 28.42
N ASP A 243 -12.79 34.06 27.80
CA ASP A 243 -13.46 35.18 28.46
C ASP A 243 -14.72 34.60 29.10
N THR A 244 -14.77 34.68 30.43
CA THR A 244 -15.93 34.22 31.19
C THR A 244 -16.93 35.36 31.13
N ASP A 245 -17.81 35.32 30.13
CA ASP A 245 -19.06 36.10 30.10
C ASP A 245 -20.03 35.58 31.17
#